data_AF-J3AF16-F1
#
_entry.id   AF-J3AF16-F1
#
_cell.length_a   1.000
_cell.length_b   1.000
_cell.length_c   1.000
_cell.angle_alpha   90.00
_cell.angle_beta   90.00
_cell.angle_gamma   90.00
#
_symmetry.space_group_name_H-M   'P 1'
#
loop_
_entity.id
_entity.type
_entity.pdbx_description
1 polymer ?
#
loop_
_entity_poly.entity_id
_entity_poly.type
_entity_poly.pdbx_seq_one_letter_code
_entity_poly.pdbx_strand_id
1 'polypeptide(L)'
;MKLISVAGESVAPGKGGSPSDTFDRSISTWQENGQEKTITVTYVRFFGKVLAERGIYDQEAEGVPVSHLVATLFLEKNPEAKETRHYINDTEDFVALFEGFSLTKWKERYPL
;
A
#
# COMPACT_ATOMS: atom_id res chain seq x y z
N MET A 1 -12.22 0.65 -13.57
CA MET A 1 -10.76 0.67 -13.36
C MET A 1 -10.22 -0.76 -13.24
N LYS A 2 -9.16 -1.12 -13.97
CA LYS A 2 -8.51 -2.45 -13.95
C LYS A 2 -7.12 -2.33 -13.33
N LEU A 3 -6.78 -3.17 -12.35
CA LEU A 3 -5.42 -3.21 -11.80
C LEU A 3 -4.47 -3.85 -12.81
N ILE A 4 -3.31 -3.23 -13.02
CA ILE A 4 -2.28 -3.67 -13.97
C ILE A 4 -1.06 -4.23 -13.23
N SER A 5 -0.64 -3.58 -12.13
CA SER A 5 0.49 -4.04 -11.33
C SER A 5 0.44 -3.49 -9.91
N VAL A 6 1.12 -4.19 -9.00
CA VAL A 6 1.48 -3.69 -7.67
C VAL A 6 2.98 -3.87 -7.43
N ALA A 7 3.59 -2.97 -6.67
CA ALA A 7 4.99 -3.07 -6.29
C ALA A 7 5.25 -2.42 -4.92
N GLY A 8 6.23 -2.96 -4.21
CA GLY A 8 6.87 -2.32 -3.08
C GLY A 8 8.25 -1.77 -3.47
N GLU A 9 8.56 -0.53 -3.10
CA GLU A 9 9.87 0.09 -3.35
C GLU A 9 10.47 0.59 -2.04
N SER A 10 11.68 0.13 -1.69
CA SER A 10 12.45 0.70 -0.59
C SER A 10 13.25 1.91 -1.05
N VAL A 11 13.05 3.03 -0.39
CA VAL A 11 13.68 4.31 -0.72
C VAL A 11 14.77 4.60 0.31
N ALA A 12 16.01 4.64 -0.16
CA ALA A 12 17.17 5.01 0.65
C ALA A 12 17.09 6.48 1.11
N PRO A 13 17.76 6.84 2.20
CA PRO A 13 17.90 8.23 2.61
C PRO A 13 18.51 9.11 1.50
N GLY A 14 18.09 10.38 1.47
CA GLY A 14 18.72 11.39 0.61
C GLY A 14 20.18 11.62 0.96
N LYS A 15 20.90 12.39 0.14
CA LYS A 15 22.32 12.73 0.40
C LYS A 15 22.47 13.35 1.80
N GLY A 16 23.22 12.68 2.67
CA GLY A 16 23.47 13.11 4.05
C GLY A 16 22.39 12.73 5.07
N GLY A 17 21.35 12.00 4.66
CA GLY A 17 20.32 11.48 5.56
C GLY A 17 20.78 10.25 6.36
N SER A 18 20.08 9.96 7.44
CA SER A 18 20.33 8.79 8.28
C SER A 18 19.72 7.54 7.64
N PRO A 19 20.31 6.32 7.80
CA PRO A 19 19.63 5.07 7.44
C PRO A 19 18.23 4.93 8.05
N SER A 20 17.96 5.59 9.18
CA SER A 20 16.61 5.66 9.79
C SER A 20 15.57 6.38 8.92
N ASP A 21 16.00 7.19 7.96
CA ASP A 21 15.12 7.93 7.03
C ASP A 21 14.72 7.06 5.82
N THR A 22 15.11 5.79 5.81
CA THR A 22 14.63 4.82 4.81
C THR A 22 13.13 4.60 4.99
N PHE A 23 12.37 4.70 3.91
CA PHE A 23 10.94 4.39 3.91
C PHE A 23 10.56 3.51 2.74
N ASP A 24 9.45 2.80 2.85
CA ASP A 24 8.91 2.02 1.74
C ASP A 24 7.74 2.75 1.09
N ARG A 25 7.57 2.51 -0.21
CA ARG A 25 6.41 2.90 -1.00
C ARG A 25 5.60 1.66 -1.36
N SER A 26 4.29 1.80 -1.31
CA SER A 26 3.34 0.92 -1.99
C SER A 26 2.91 1.60 -3.28
N ILE A 27 2.93 0.88 -4.39
CA ILE A 27 2.61 1.40 -5.72
C ILE A 27 1.58 0.48 -6.36
N SER A 28 0.53 1.06 -6.94
CA SER A 28 -0.43 0.33 -7.77
C SER A 28 -0.67 1.10 -9.07
N THR A 29 -0.59 0.41 -10.20
CA THR A 29 -0.88 0.98 -11.52
C THR A 29 -2.17 0.39 -12.05
N TRP A 30 -3.00 1.26 -12.62
CA TRP A 30 -4.36 0.96 -13.03
C TRP A 30 -4.61 1.49 -14.43
N GLN A 31 -5.51 0.83 -15.15
CA GLN A 31 -6.03 1.30 -16.42
C GLN A 31 -7.49 1.75 -16.28
N GLU A 32 -7.77 2.95 -16.76
CA GLU A 32 -9.11 3.54 -16.83
C GLU A 32 -9.27 4.37 -18.10
N ASN A 33 -10.31 4.10 -18.89
CA ASN A 33 -10.60 4.80 -20.14
C ASN A 33 -9.41 4.87 -21.12
N GLY A 34 -8.59 3.81 -21.16
CA GLY A 34 -7.40 3.74 -22.01
C GLY A 34 -6.19 4.51 -21.49
N GLN A 35 -6.27 5.13 -20.31
CA GLN A 35 -5.16 5.83 -19.66
C GLN A 35 -4.67 5.05 -18.44
N GLU A 36 -3.36 5.16 -18.16
CA GLU A 36 -2.77 4.59 -16.96
C GLU A 36 -2.75 5.62 -15.83
N LYS A 37 -3.16 5.19 -14.64
CA LYS A 37 -3.10 5.95 -13.40
C LYS A 37 -2.28 5.15 -12.39
N THR A 38 -1.26 5.79 -11.83
CA THR A 38 -0.43 5.19 -10.78
C THR A 38 -0.71 5.89 -9.45
N ILE A 39 -1.01 5.10 -8.43
CA ILE A 39 -1.17 5.52 -7.05
C ILE A 39 0.03 5.04 -6.25
N THR A 40 0.64 5.95 -5.49
CA THR A 40 1.76 5.68 -4.60
C THR A 40 1.39 6.09 -3.18
N VAL A 41 1.59 5.21 -2.21
CA VAL A 41 1.44 5.50 -0.77
C VAL A 41 2.78 5.28 -0.09
N THR A 42 3.27 6.26 0.66
CA THR A 42 4.59 6.21 1.32
C THR A 42 4.50 5.80 2.79
N TYR A 43 5.65 5.46 3.39
CA TYR A 43 5.82 5.10 4.81
C TYR A 43 5.14 3.80 5.26
N VAL A 44 4.86 2.90 4.32
CA VAL A 44 4.14 1.65 4.59
C VAL A 44 4.92 0.65 5.45
N ARG A 45 6.26 0.77 5.47
CA ARG A 45 7.16 -0.10 6.25
C ARG A 45 6.81 -0.15 7.74
N PHE A 46 6.51 1.01 8.32
CA PHE A 46 6.39 1.17 9.77
C PHE A 46 5.17 0.45 10.33
N PHE A 47 4.15 0.23 9.51
CA PHE A 47 2.85 -0.28 9.95
C PHE A 47 2.70 -1.80 9.80
N GLY A 48 3.58 -2.47 9.05
CA GLY A 48 3.48 -3.92 8.90
C GLY A 48 3.54 -4.67 10.23
N LYS A 49 4.43 -4.24 11.13
CA LYS A 49 4.51 -4.78 12.50
C LYS A 49 3.24 -4.51 13.30
N VAL A 50 2.69 -3.30 13.18
CA VAL A 50 1.46 -2.90 13.89
C VAL A 50 0.27 -3.76 13.45
N LEU A 51 0.13 -4.03 12.15
CA LEU A 51 -0.93 -4.91 11.63
C LEU A 51 -0.81 -6.33 12.19
N ALA A 52 0.40 -6.88 12.23
CA ALA A 52 0.65 -8.22 12.75
C ALA A 52 0.37 -8.29 14.27
N GLU A 53 0.85 -7.32 15.04
CA GLU A 53 0.62 -7.24 16.49
C GLU A 53 -0.87 -7.08 16.85
N ARG A 54 -1.66 -6.40 15.99
CA ARG A 54 -3.11 -6.26 16.15
C ARG A 54 -3.91 -7.44 15.60
N GLY A 55 -3.25 -8.44 15.00
CA GLY A 55 -3.92 -9.60 14.38
C GLY A 55 -4.76 -9.25 13.15
N ILE A 56 -4.48 -8.13 12.49
CA ILE A 56 -5.24 -7.65 11.32
C ILE A 56 -4.67 -8.27 10.04
N TYR A 57 -3.34 -8.29 9.92
CA TYR A 57 -2.66 -8.87 8.77
C TYR A 57 -1.20 -9.16 9.12
N ASP A 58 -0.75 -10.38 8.82
CA ASP A 58 0.64 -10.79 9.01
C ASP A 58 1.26 -11.15 7.67
N GLN A 59 2.12 -10.28 7.15
CA GLN A 59 2.78 -10.48 5.86
C GLN A 59 3.71 -11.69 5.83
N GLU A 60 4.28 -12.10 6.97
CA GLU A 60 5.19 -13.25 7.04
C GLU A 60 4.39 -14.55 6.97
N ALA A 61 3.23 -14.59 7.62
CA ALA A 61 2.31 -15.72 7.56
C ALA A 61 1.64 -15.86 6.19
N GLU A 62 1.25 -14.72 5.58
CA GLU A 62 0.48 -14.69 4.34
C GLU A 62 1.34 -14.69 3.06
N GLY A 63 2.64 -14.40 3.20
CA GLY A 63 3.61 -14.37 2.10
C GLY A 63 3.40 -13.21 1.11
N VAL A 64 2.54 -12.24 1.42
CA VAL A 64 2.31 -11.05 0.60
C VAL A 64 2.72 -9.81 1.40
N PRO A 65 3.71 -9.01 0.93
CA PRO A 65 4.16 -7.81 1.64
C PRO A 65 3.04 -6.79 1.81
N VAL A 66 3.01 -6.10 2.96
CA VAL A 66 2.07 -4.98 3.18
C VAL A 66 2.20 -3.91 2.09
N SER A 67 3.42 -3.66 1.61
CA SER A 67 3.69 -2.72 0.53
C SER A 67 3.03 -3.10 -0.81
N HIS A 68 2.57 -4.33 -1.01
CA HIS A 68 1.85 -4.72 -2.23
C HIS A 68 0.34 -4.48 -2.13
N LEU A 69 -0.19 -4.23 -0.93
CA LEU A 69 -1.62 -4.10 -0.67
C LEU A 69 -2.05 -2.64 -0.54
N VAL A 70 -1.28 -1.83 0.18
CA VAL A 70 -1.72 -0.52 0.69
C VAL A 70 -2.22 0.43 -0.40
N ALA A 71 -1.51 0.59 -1.52
CA ALA A 71 -1.92 1.51 -2.58
C ALA A 71 -3.26 1.13 -3.22
N THR A 72 -3.57 -0.17 -3.28
CA THR A 72 -4.87 -0.64 -3.76
C THR A 72 -5.97 -0.37 -2.75
N LEU A 73 -5.74 -0.69 -1.48
CA LEU A 73 -6.71 -0.46 -0.40
C LEU A 73 -6.98 1.04 -0.20
N PHE A 74 -5.96 1.88 -0.33
CA PHE A 74 -6.10 3.33 -0.29
C PHE A 74 -7.07 3.83 -1.35
N LEU A 75 -6.90 3.39 -2.60
CA LEU A 75 -7.78 3.82 -3.69
C LEU A 75 -9.20 3.29 -3.53
N GLU A 76 -9.40 2.08 -2.99
CA GLU A 76 -10.74 1.55 -2.71
C GLU A 76 -11.50 2.42 -1.69
N LYS A 77 -10.80 2.92 -0.67
CA LYS A 77 -11.37 3.82 0.35
C LYS A 77 -11.46 5.26 -0.14
N ASN A 78 -10.65 5.65 -1.13
CA ASN A 78 -10.54 7.01 -1.66
C ASN A 78 -10.65 7.03 -3.20
N PRO A 79 -11.79 6.63 -3.80
CA PRO A 79 -11.91 6.51 -5.25
C PRO A 79 -11.73 7.85 -5.98
N GLU A 80 -12.04 8.96 -5.31
CA GLU A 80 -11.94 10.33 -5.83
C GLU A 80 -10.53 10.95 -5.66
N ALA A 81 -9.54 10.17 -5.22
CA ALA A 81 -8.18 10.65 -5.05
C ALA A 81 -7.62 11.21 -6.38
N LYS A 82 -7.39 12.53 -6.40
CA LYS A 82 -6.88 13.26 -7.57
C LYS A 82 -5.36 13.18 -7.69
N GLU A 83 -4.68 13.21 -6.55
CA GLU A 83 -3.23 13.11 -6.49
C GLU A 83 -2.77 11.67 -6.78
N THR A 84 -1.55 11.53 -7.27
CA THR A 84 -0.94 10.22 -7.54
C THR A 84 -0.04 9.73 -6.41
N ARG A 85 0.27 10.61 -5.45
CA ARG A 85 1.17 10.34 -4.32
C ARG A 85 0.47 10.75 -3.03
N HIS A 86 0.44 9.83 -2.08
CA HIS A 86 -0.21 10.01 -0.79
C HIS A 86 0.73 9.60 0.33
N TYR A 87 0.51 10.21 1.48
CA TYR A 87 1.26 9.98 2.69
C TYR A 87 0.27 9.63 3.81
N ILE A 88 0.56 8.56 4.53
CA ILE A 88 -0.19 8.17 5.73
C ILE A 88 0.83 8.05 6.85
N ASN A 89 0.65 8.87 7.88
CA ASN A 89 1.56 8.96 9.02
C ASN A 89 0.89 8.75 10.36
N ASP A 90 -0.43 8.69 10.36
CA ASP A 90 -1.20 8.26 11.51
C ASP A 90 -1.42 6.74 11.47
N THR A 91 -1.33 6.12 12.64
CA THR A 91 -1.45 4.66 12.77
C THR A 91 -2.88 4.19 12.56
N GLU A 92 -3.86 4.92 13.09
CA GLU A 92 -5.26 4.54 12.97
C GLU A 92 -5.77 4.76 11.56
N ASP A 93 -5.38 5.86 10.90
CA ASP A 93 -5.68 6.07 9.47
C ASP A 93 -5.13 4.94 8.59
N PHE A 94 -3.91 4.47 8.89
CA PHE A 94 -3.32 3.35 8.16
C PHE A 94 -4.07 2.04 8.43
N VAL A 95 -4.38 1.75 9.70
CA VAL A 95 -5.12 0.55 10.10
C VAL A 95 -6.52 0.54 9.48
N ALA A 96 -7.18 1.70 9.35
CA ALA A 96 -8.49 1.85 8.74
C ALA A 96 -8.53 1.40 7.26
N LEU A 97 -7.39 1.42 6.55
CA LEU A 97 -7.30 0.85 5.20
C LEU A 97 -7.59 -0.65 5.18
N PHE A 98 -7.26 -1.35 6.27
CA PHE A 98 -7.42 -2.80 6.41
C PHE A 98 -8.76 -3.20 7.05
N GLU A 99 -9.65 -2.25 7.37
CA GLU A 99 -10.99 -2.58 7.87
C GLU A 99 -11.78 -3.41 6.87
N GLY A 100 -12.16 -4.62 7.30
CA GLY A 100 -12.87 -5.60 6.47
C GLY A 100 -12.00 -6.28 5.41
N PHE A 101 -10.67 -6.12 5.48
CA PHE A 101 -9.74 -6.71 4.54
C PHE A 101 -9.75 -8.25 4.60
N SER A 102 -9.62 -8.87 3.43
CA SER A 102 -9.42 -10.30 3.28
C SER A 102 -8.49 -10.52 2.10
N LEU A 103 -7.34 -11.15 2.34
CA LEU A 103 -6.37 -11.40 1.29
C LEU A 103 -6.95 -12.29 0.18
N THR A 104 -7.77 -13.28 0.54
CA THR A 104 -8.46 -14.15 -0.43
C THR A 104 -9.34 -13.33 -1.38
N LYS A 105 -10.24 -12.48 -0.83
CA LYS A 105 -11.11 -11.63 -1.65
C LYS A 105 -10.31 -10.63 -2.48
N TRP A 106 -9.21 -10.12 -1.95
CA TRP A 106 -8.33 -9.22 -2.67
C TRP A 106 -7.70 -9.91 -3.88
N LYS A 107 -7.17 -11.13 -3.72
CA LYS A 107 -6.60 -11.94 -4.82
C LYS A 107 -7.65 -12.32 -5.88
N GLU A 108 -8.87 -12.63 -5.45
CA GLU A 108 -10.00 -12.90 -6.35
C GLU A 108 -10.39 -11.67 -7.17
N ARG A 109 -10.42 -10.49 -6.53
CA ARG A 109 -10.75 -9.21 -7.17
C ARG A 109 -9.65 -8.74 -8.12
N TYR A 110 -8.40 -9.01 -7.77
CA TYR A 110 -7.21 -8.56 -8.49
C TYR A 110 -6.29 -9.74 -8.83
N PRO A 111 -6.65 -10.55 -9.84
CA PRO A 111 -5.77 -11.61 -10.33
C PRO A 111 -4.62 -10.97 -11.11
N LEU A 112 -3.50 -10.75 -10.42
CA LEU A 112 -2.21 -10.30 -10.97
C LEU A 112 -1.33 -11.48 -11.36
#